data_AF-A0A454D4Y6-F1
#
_entry.id   AF-A0A454D4Y6-F1
#
_cell.length_a   1.000
_cell.length_b   1.000
_cell.length_c   1.000
_cell.angle_alpha   90.00
_cell.angle_beta   90.00
_cell.angle_gamma   90.00
#
_symmetry.space_group_name_H-M   'P 1'
#
loop_
_entity.id
_entity.type
_entity.pdbx_description
1 polymer ?
#
loop_
_entity_poly.entity_id
_entity_poly.type
_entity_poly.pdbx_seq_one_letter_code
_entity_poly.pdbx_strand_id
1 'polypeptide(L)'
;MVARGDLGVEIPAEEVIFAQKMMIEKCNRARKMVITATQMLDSMINNPRPTRAEAGDVANAVMDGTDAVMLSGETAKGKYPVEAVTIMAQIANRTDSALKAELGSRLDSPRLRITEAVCKGAVDTAEKLAAPLIVVATEGGKSARSVRKYFPTANILALTTNTKTAAQLVLTKGV
;
A
#
# COMPACT_ATOMS: atom_id res chain seq x y z
N MET A 1 -10.73 3.59 -0.76
CA MET A 1 -10.05 4.66 -0.01
C MET A 1 -10.57 4.62 1.40
N VAL A 2 -9.70 4.75 2.40
CA VAL A 2 -10.04 4.86 3.82
C VAL A 2 -9.91 6.34 4.19
N ALA A 3 -11.02 7.07 4.16
CA ALA A 3 -11.08 8.49 4.49
C ALA A 3 -11.37 8.65 5.99
N ARG A 4 -10.31 8.82 6.78
CA ARG A 4 -10.35 8.75 8.25
C ARG A 4 -10.99 9.98 8.88
N GLY A 5 -10.80 11.15 8.29
CA GLY A 5 -11.43 12.39 8.72
C GLY A 5 -12.95 12.31 8.66
N ASP A 6 -13.50 11.88 7.51
CA ASP A 6 -14.95 11.71 7.36
C ASP A 6 -15.48 10.58 8.25
N LEU A 7 -14.75 9.45 8.31
CA LEU A 7 -15.16 8.32 9.15
C LEU A 7 -15.18 8.68 10.64
N GLY A 8 -14.19 9.45 11.12
CA GLY A 8 -14.08 9.85 12.52
C GLY A 8 -15.13 10.84 13.00
N VAL A 9 -15.94 11.41 12.09
CA VAL A 9 -17.14 12.18 12.46
C VAL A 9 -18.32 11.26 12.79
N GLU A 10 -18.37 10.07 12.18
CA GLU A 10 -19.52 9.16 12.24
C GLU A 10 -19.37 8.04 13.30
N ILE A 11 -18.14 7.69 13.66
CA ILE A 11 -17.84 6.62 14.64
C ILE A 11 -16.93 7.12 15.78
N PRO A 12 -16.91 6.46 16.95
CA PRO A 12 -15.98 6.81 18.02
C PRO A 12 -14.52 6.88 17.53
N ALA A 13 -13.78 7.89 17.96
CA ALA A 13 -12.44 8.17 17.45
C ALA A 13 -11.47 6.99 17.66
N GLU A 14 -11.61 6.28 18.77
CA GLU A 14 -10.85 5.08 19.11
C GLU A 14 -11.13 3.88 18.19
N GLU A 15 -12.28 3.85 17.50
CA GLU A 15 -12.67 2.77 16.57
C GLU A 15 -12.12 2.96 15.15
N VAL A 16 -11.73 4.19 14.79
CA VAL A 16 -11.28 4.55 13.43
C VAL A 16 -10.08 3.71 12.99
N ILE A 17 -9.13 3.47 13.89
CA ILE A 17 -7.93 2.68 13.57
C ILE A 17 -8.24 1.20 13.33
N PHE A 18 -9.20 0.63 14.07
CA PHE A 18 -9.64 -0.75 13.87
C PHE A 18 -10.39 -0.90 12.55
N ALA A 19 -11.24 0.07 12.21
CA ALA A 19 -11.91 0.12 10.92
C ALA A 19 -10.91 0.22 9.75
N GLN A 20 -9.86 1.06 9.87
CA GLN A 20 -8.77 1.15 8.90
C GLN A 20 -8.10 -0.22 8.69
N LYS A 21 -7.61 -0.83 9.77
CA LYS A 21 -6.90 -2.13 9.72
C LYS A 21 -7.75 -3.21 9.07
N MET A 22 -9.02 -3.29 9.47
CA MET A 22 -9.99 -4.23 8.91
C MET A 22 -10.23 -4.01 7.41
N MET A 23 -10.40 -2.76 6.97
CA MET A 23 -10.61 -2.44 5.55
C MET A 23 -9.37 -2.77 4.71
N ILE A 24 -8.19 -2.40 5.18
CA ILE A 24 -6.91 -2.69 4.50
C ILE A 24 -6.73 -4.21 4.37
N GLU A 25 -6.93 -4.97 5.45
CA GLU A 25 -6.79 -6.42 5.41
C GLU A 25 -7.77 -7.08 4.43
N LYS A 26 -9.05 -6.66 4.42
CA LYS A 26 -10.04 -7.17 3.46
C LYS A 26 -9.64 -6.84 2.01
N CYS A 27 -9.14 -5.65 1.75
CA CYS A 27 -8.64 -5.26 0.43
C CYS A 27 -7.44 -6.11 -0.01
N ASN A 28 -6.47 -6.32 0.88
CA ASN A 28 -5.31 -7.19 0.66
C ASN A 28 -5.74 -8.62 0.30
N ARG A 29 -6.63 -9.24 1.11
CA ARG A 29 -7.18 -10.57 0.83
C ARG A 29 -7.92 -10.63 -0.50
N ALA A 30 -8.68 -9.60 -0.83
CA ALA A 30 -9.45 -9.47 -2.07
C ALA A 30 -8.61 -9.12 -3.31
N ARG A 31 -7.32 -8.80 -3.15
CA ARG A 31 -6.42 -8.31 -4.23
C ARG A 31 -6.93 -7.01 -4.87
N LYS A 32 -7.53 -6.14 -4.05
CA LYS A 32 -8.00 -4.82 -4.45
C LYS A 32 -7.12 -3.76 -3.82
N MET A 33 -6.86 -2.70 -4.58
CA MET A 33 -6.11 -1.54 -4.12
C MET A 33 -6.81 -0.86 -2.94
N VAL A 34 -6.03 -0.42 -1.95
CA VAL A 34 -6.52 0.39 -0.83
C VAL A 34 -5.60 1.59 -0.62
N ILE A 35 -6.23 2.74 -0.39
CA ILE A 35 -5.55 4.02 -0.17
C ILE A 35 -5.91 4.48 1.23
N THR A 36 -4.92 4.78 2.07
CA THR A 36 -5.14 5.44 3.37
C THR A 36 -5.05 6.94 3.16
N ALA A 37 -6.08 7.67 3.60
CA ALA A 37 -6.26 9.08 3.29
C ALA A 37 -6.62 9.92 4.52
N THR A 38 -6.45 11.23 4.37
CA THR A 38 -6.76 12.32 5.32
C THR A 38 -5.88 12.34 6.56
N GLN A 39 -5.52 13.55 7.00
CA GLN A 39 -4.73 13.80 8.21
C GLN A 39 -3.43 12.99 8.29
N MET A 40 -2.78 12.75 7.15
CA MET A 40 -1.53 11.98 7.13
C MET A 40 -0.34 12.86 7.54
N LEU A 41 -0.26 14.10 7.03
CA LEU A 41 0.78 15.08 7.35
C LEU A 41 0.19 16.51 7.45
N ASP A 42 -1.00 16.65 8.04
CA ASP A 42 -1.79 17.90 8.01
C ASP A 42 -1.04 19.11 8.58
N SER A 43 -0.21 18.92 9.61
CA SER A 43 0.63 19.97 10.19
C SER A 43 1.57 20.61 9.15
N MET A 44 1.91 19.88 8.08
CA MET A 44 2.78 20.35 7.01
C MET A 44 2.12 21.34 6.04
N ILE A 45 0.80 21.58 6.17
CA ILE A 45 0.16 22.71 5.51
C ILE A 45 0.84 24.02 5.95
N ASN A 46 1.22 24.11 7.23
CA ASN A 46 1.78 25.33 7.82
C ASN A 46 3.25 25.20 8.27
N ASN A 47 3.78 23.98 8.37
CA ASN A 47 5.12 23.72 8.89
C ASN A 47 5.97 22.93 7.88
N PRO A 48 7.30 23.15 7.83
CA PRO A 48 8.17 22.44 6.89
C PRO A 48 8.46 20.99 7.31
N ARG A 49 7.99 20.54 8.47
CA ARG A 49 8.22 19.19 9.01
C ARG A 49 6.97 18.67 9.71
N PRO A 50 6.68 17.36 9.62
CA PRO A 50 5.56 16.77 10.32
C PRO A 50 5.88 16.55 11.79
N THR A 51 4.85 16.30 12.57
CA THR A 51 4.98 15.79 13.94
C THR A 51 5.45 14.34 13.94
N ARG A 52 5.97 13.87 15.09
CA ARG A 52 6.32 12.45 15.27
C ARG A 52 5.10 11.54 15.17
N ALA A 53 3.93 12.01 15.61
CA ALA A 53 2.69 11.26 15.55
C ALA A 53 2.25 11.02 14.10
N GLU A 54 2.25 12.06 13.26
CA GLU A 54 1.93 11.95 11.83
C GLU A 54 2.90 11.02 11.09
N ALA A 55 4.21 11.14 11.35
CA ALA A 55 5.18 10.22 10.76
C ALA A 55 4.95 8.77 11.18
N GLY A 56 4.62 8.53 12.46
CA GLY A 56 4.25 7.21 12.96
C GLY A 56 2.95 6.68 12.36
N ASP A 57 1.98 7.55 12.10
CA ASP A 57 0.70 7.19 11.50
C ASP A 57 0.84 6.75 10.03
N VAL A 58 1.62 7.50 9.23
CA VAL A 58 2.03 7.09 7.87
C VAL A 58 2.71 5.73 7.90
N ALA A 59 3.70 5.54 8.78
CA ALA A 59 4.43 4.28 8.90
C ALA A 59 3.48 3.12 9.25
N ASN A 60 2.58 3.30 10.21
CA ASN A 60 1.60 2.29 10.59
C ASN A 60 0.64 1.94 9.44
N ALA A 61 0.18 2.92 8.65
CA ALA A 61 -0.65 2.65 7.48
C ALA A 61 0.08 1.80 6.42
N VAL A 62 1.39 2.04 6.22
CA VAL A 62 2.24 1.25 5.33
C VAL A 62 2.44 -0.17 5.88
N MET A 63 2.69 -0.32 7.19
CA MET A 63 2.80 -1.62 7.86
C MET A 63 1.50 -2.43 7.85
N ASP A 64 0.35 -1.76 7.95
CA ASP A 64 -0.97 -2.39 7.80
C ASP A 64 -1.18 -2.97 6.38
N GLY A 65 -0.36 -2.52 5.42
CA GLY A 65 -0.34 -3.03 4.06
C GLY A 65 -1.20 -2.23 3.11
N THR A 66 -1.30 -0.91 3.31
CA THR A 66 -1.95 -0.02 2.33
C THR A 66 -1.20 -0.03 0.99
N ASP A 67 -1.90 0.14 -0.12
CA ASP A 67 -1.23 0.27 -1.43
C ASP A 67 -0.64 1.66 -1.62
N ALA A 68 -1.35 2.67 -1.13
CA ALA A 68 -0.98 4.06 -1.28
C ALA A 68 -1.39 4.89 -0.06
N VAL A 69 -0.63 5.93 0.19
CA VAL A 69 -0.93 6.98 1.15
C VAL A 69 -1.24 8.27 0.39
N MET A 70 -2.20 9.05 0.89
CA MET A 70 -2.71 10.22 0.17
C MET A 70 -2.42 11.51 0.94
N LEU A 71 -1.89 12.49 0.23
CA LEU A 71 -1.81 13.89 0.66
C LEU A 71 -3.04 14.65 0.11
N SER A 72 -3.58 15.55 0.92
CA SER A 72 -4.78 16.32 0.62
C SER A 72 -4.46 17.82 0.62
N GLY A 73 -4.68 18.49 1.75
CA GLY A 73 -4.45 19.93 1.88
C GLY A 73 -2.96 20.29 1.80
N GLU A 74 -2.09 19.36 2.20
CA GLU A 74 -0.64 19.48 2.20
C GLU A 74 -0.10 19.84 0.80
N THR A 75 -0.57 19.16 -0.24
CA THR A 75 -0.15 19.39 -1.63
C THR A 75 -1.04 20.37 -2.38
N ALA A 76 -2.32 20.47 -2.02
CA ALA A 76 -3.27 21.31 -2.74
C ALA A 76 -3.14 22.80 -2.41
N LYS A 77 -2.86 23.14 -1.14
CA LYS A 77 -2.82 24.52 -0.64
C LYS A 77 -1.77 24.77 0.46
N GLY A 78 -0.94 23.79 0.77
CA GLY A 78 0.08 23.89 1.81
C GLY A 78 1.24 24.79 1.40
N LYS A 79 1.95 25.32 2.40
CA LYS A 79 3.16 26.13 2.19
C LYS A 79 4.39 25.29 1.80
N TYR A 80 4.36 23.99 2.07
CA TYR A 80 5.49 23.06 1.90
C TYR A 80 5.08 21.77 1.16
N PRO A 81 4.49 21.86 -0.06
CA PRO A 81 3.92 20.71 -0.76
C PRO A 81 4.99 19.70 -1.22
N VAL A 82 6.18 20.19 -1.61
CA VAL A 82 7.29 19.33 -2.06
C VAL A 82 7.90 18.58 -0.88
N GLU A 83 8.07 19.25 0.25
CA GLU A 83 8.59 18.67 1.49
C GLU A 83 7.64 17.60 2.03
N ALA A 84 6.32 17.83 1.96
CA ALA A 84 5.30 16.86 2.36
C ALA A 84 5.41 15.56 1.54
N VAL A 85 5.52 15.67 0.22
CA VAL A 85 5.74 14.49 -0.66
C VAL A 85 7.09 13.82 -0.34
N THR A 86 8.14 14.62 -0.15
CA THR A 86 9.50 14.10 0.12
C THR A 86 9.55 13.30 1.41
N ILE A 87 9.02 13.82 2.52
CA ILE A 87 9.02 13.10 3.79
C ILE A 87 8.07 11.91 3.78
N MET A 88 6.91 12.01 3.11
CA MET A 88 6.00 10.88 2.92
C MET A 88 6.71 9.71 2.22
N ALA A 89 7.45 10.00 1.14
CA ALA A 89 8.25 9.01 0.42
C ALA A 89 9.38 8.43 1.29
N GLN A 90 10.07 9.26 2.07
CA GLN A 90 11.11 8.78 3.00
C GLN A 90 10.55 7.85 4.07
N ILE A 91 9.40 8.17 4.66
CA ILE A 91 8.72 7.30 5.64
C ILE A 91 8.29 5.99 4.99
N ALA A 92 7.68 6.04 3.80
CA ALA A 92 7.25 4.84 3.08
C ALA A 92 8.45 3.93 2.76
N ASN A 93 9.52 4.47 2.16
CA ASN A 93 10.73 3.71 1.82
C ASN A 93 11.39 3.09 3.06
N ARG A 94 11.51 3.85 4.15
CA ARG A 94 12.10 3.33 5.39
C ARG A 94 11.23 2.23 6.01
N THR A 95 9.93 2.37 5.95
CA THR A 95 8.98 1.39 6.47
C THR A 95 9.02 0.12 5.63
N ASP A 96 8.93 0.25 4.31
CA ASP A 96 8.94 -0.88 3.36
C ASP A 96 10.22 -1.69 3.45
N SER A 97 11.38 -1.05 3.66
CA SER A 97 12.65 -1.75 3.82
C SER A 97 12.74 -2.62 5.08
N ALA A 98 11.82 -2.45 6.04
CA ALA A 98 11.75 -3.25 7.26
C ALA A 98 10.71 -4.38 7.17
N LEU A 99 9.85 -4.38 6.14
CA LEU A 99 8.82 -5.38 5.94
C LEU A 99 9.40 -6.63 5.27
N LYS A 100 8.74 -7.77 5.48
CA LYS A 100 9.07 -9.05 4.85
C LYS A 100 7.87 -9.53 4.05
N ALA A 101 8.10 -10.49 3.15
CA ALA A 101 7.03 -11.16 2.45
C ALA A 101 6.05 -11.88 3.39
N GLU A 102 4.77 -11.80 3.05
CA GLU A 102 3.65 -12.37 3.80
C GLU A 102 3.26 -13.74 3.23
N LEU A 103 4.11 -14.75 3.44
CA LEU A 103 3.90 -16.10 2.93
C LEU A 103 3.05 -17.01 3.84
N GLY A 104 2.65 -16.51 5.01
CA GLY A 104 1.75 -17.22 5.93
C GLY A 104 0.34 -17.42 5.36
N SER A 105 -0.54 -18.05 6.15
CA SER A 105 -1.94 -18.29 5.77
C SER A 105 -2.85 -17.09 6.01
N ARG A 106 -2.34 -16.01 6.64
CA ARG A 106 -3.12 -14.80 6.99
C ARG A 106 -3.92 -14.23 5.82
N LEU A 107 -3.31 -14.24 4.63
CA LEU A 107 -3.91 -13.68 3.43
C LEU A 107 -4.54 -14.75 2.53
N ASP A 108 -4.34 -16.04 2.80
CA ASP A 108 -4.81 -17.12 1.94
C ASP A 108 -6.34 -17.18 1.91
N SER A 109 -6.89 -17.40 0.72
CA SER A 109 -8.31 -17.75 0.58
C SER A 109 -8.56 -19.16 1.16
N PRO A 110 -9.75 -19.45 1.73
CA PRO A 110 -10.09 -20.80 2.21
C PRO A 110 -9.91 -21.90 1.15
N ARG A 111 -10.10 -21.55 -0.13
CA ARG A 111 -9.78 -22.39 -1.28
C ARG A 111 -8.94 -21.58 -2.27
N LEU A 112 -7.65 -21.92 -2.36
CA LEU A 112 -6.72 -21.25 -3.26
C LEU A 112 -7.11 -21.51 -4.72
N ARG A 113 -7.14 -20.44 -5.52
CA ARG A 113 -7.24 -20.55 -6.98
C ARG A 113 -5.86 -20.81 -7.58
N ILE A 114 -5.80 -21.35 -8.80
CA ILE A 114 -4.52 -21.60 -9.51
C ILE A 114 -3.64 -20.35 -9.53
N THR A 115 -4.20 -19.20 -9.91
CA THR A 115 -3.46 -17.91 -9.92
C THR A 115 -2.85 -17.58 -8.56
N GLU A 116 -3.56 -17.87 -7.49
CA GLU A 116 -3.11 -17.55 -6.13
C GLU A 116 -1.96 -18.48 -5.69
N ALA A 117 -2.10 -19.78 -5.94
CA ALA A 117 -1.05 -20.76 -5.66
C ALA A 117 0.24 -20.47 -6.46
N VAL A 118 0.11 -20.17 -7.76
CA VAL A 118 1.26 -19.85 -8.63
C VAL A 118 1.92 -18.55 -8.19
N CYS A 119 1.16 -17.48 -7.91
CA CYS A 119 1.73 -16.22 -7.44
C CYS A 119 2.41 -16.35 -6.07
N LYS A 120 1.82 -17.12 -5.13
CA LYS A 120 2.44 -17.40 -3.84
C LYS A 120 3.76 -18.14 -4.00
N GLY A 121 3.78 -19.18 -4.83
CA GLY A 121 5.00 -19.93 -5.14
C GLY A 121 6.06 -19.09 -5.83
N ALA A 122 5.67 -18.17 -6.72
CA ALA A 122 6.58 -17.23 -7.37
C ALA A 122 7.24 -16.28 -6.35
N VAL A 123 6.48 -15.74 -5.40
CA VAL A 123 7.02 -14.90 -4.32
C VAL A 123 7.94 -15.72 -3.41
N ASP A 124 7.51 -16.89 -2.96
CA ASP A 124 8.35 -17.79 -2.13
C ASP A 124 9.68 -18.14 -2.82
N THR A 125 9.64 -18.42 -4.13
CA THR A 125 10.84 -18.68 -4.92
C THR A 125 11.73 -17.44 -5.03
N ALA A 126 11.14 -16.26 -5.28
CA ALA A 126 11.90 -15.01 -5.35
C ALA A 126 12.60 -14.68 -4.03
N GLU A 127 11.92 -14.85 -2.89
CA GLU A 127 12.51 -14.66 -1.56
C GLU A 127 13.67 -15.63 -1.31
N LYS A 128 13.49 -16.93 -1.61
CA LYS A 128 14.53 -17.95 -1.43
C LYS A 128 15.77 -17.73 -2.28
N LEU A 129 15.60 -17.19 -3.48
CA LEU A 129 16.68 -16.91 -4.41
C LEU A 129 17.22 -15.48 -4.29
N ALA A 130 16.68 -14.67 -3.36
CA ALA A 130 16.96 -13.24 -3.26
C ALA A 130 16.83 -12.51 -4.62
N ALA A 131 15.83 -12.90 -5.42
CA ALA A 131 15.60 -12.30 -6.72
C ALA A 131 15.10 -10.85 -6.55
N PRO A 132 15.74 -9.86 -7.19
CA PRO A 132 15.37 -8.45 -7.00
C PRO A 132 14.10 -8.05 -7.77
N LEU A 133 13.61 -8.90 -8.66
CA LEU A 133 12.53 -8.57 -9.59
C LEU A 133 11.65 -9.79 -9.90
N ILE A 134 10.33 -9.59 -9.89
CA ILE A 134 9.33 -10.54 -10.39
C ILE A 134 8.65 -9.92 -11.61
N VAL A 135 8.86 -10.53 -12.79
CA VAL A 135 8.24 -10.06 -14.04
C VAL A 135 6.89 -10.72 -14.23
N VAL A 136 5.84 -9.93 -14.51
CA VAL A 136 4.47 -10.41 -14.63
C VAL A 136 3.85 -9.91 -15.94
N ALA A 137 3.55 -10.84 -16.86
CA ALA A 137 2.69 -10.54 -18.00
C ALA A 137 1.23 -10.41 -17.55
N THR A 138 0.54 -9.34 -17.94
CA THR A 138 -0.84 -9.08 -17.51
C THR A 138 -1.64 -8.26 -18.52
N GLU A 139 -2.90 -8.61 -18.74
CA GLU A 139 -3.81 -7.81 -19.57
C GLU A 139 -4.64 -6.83 -18.72
N GLY A 140 -5.29 -7.34 -17.66
CA GLY A 140 -6.14 -6.55 -16.75
C GLY A 140 -5.53 -6.27 -15.36
N GLY A 141 -4.25 -6.57 -15.15
CA GLY A 141 -3.50 -6.33 -13.91
C GLY A 141 -3.79 -7.30 -12.76
N LYS A 142 -4.66 -8.30 -12.95
CA LYS A 142 -5.06 -9.23 -11.89
C LYS A 142 -3.90 -10.12 -11.41
N SER A 143 -3.00 -10.52 -12.31
CA SER A 143 -1.80 -11.31 -11.96
C SER A 143 -0.82 -10.48 -11.13
N ALA A 144 -0.51 -9.25 -11.54
CA ALA A 144 0.36 -8.34 -10.77
C ALA A 144 -0.19 -8.09 -9.35
N ARG A 145 -1.50 -7.80 -9.22
CA ARG A 145 -2.17 -7.66 -7.91
C ARG A 145 -2.19 -8.96 -7.10
N SER A 146 -2.16 -10.13 -7.74
CA SER A 146 -2.08 -11.43 -7.06
C SER A 146 -0.67 -11.72 -6.54
N VAL A 147 0.38 -11.23 -7.21
CA VAL A 147 1.76 -11.26 -6.70
C VAL A 147 1.91 -10.28 -5.53
N ARG A 148 1.49 -9.02 -5.71
CA ARG A 148 1.51 -7.98 -4.65
C ARG A 148 0.82 -8.41 -3.36
N LYS A 149 -0.22 -9.24 -3.45
CA LYS A 149 -0.94 -9.78 -2.28
C LYS A 149 0.00 -10.33 -1.20
N TYR A 150 1.12 -10.92 -1.60
CA TYR A 150 2.08 -11.56 -0.68
C TYR A 150 3.22 -10.64 -0.25
N PHE A 151 3.13 -9.34 -0.55
CA PHE A 151 4.11 -8.32 -0.16
C PHE A 151 5.58 -8.72 -0.46
N PRO A 152 5.91 -9.16 -1.69
CA PRO A 152 7.27 -9.54 -2.03
C PRO A 152 8.24 -8.40 -1.71
N THR A 153 9.45 -8.75 -1.27
CA THR A 153 10.55 -7.78 -1.12
C THR A 153 11.11 -7.36 -2.48
N ALA A 154 10.96 -8.22 -3.49
CA ALA A 154 11.27 -7.96 -4.89
C ALA A 154 10.29 -6.95 -5.52
N ASN A 155 10.80 -6.09 -6.40
CA ASN A 155 9.95 -5.23 -7.22
C ASN A 155 9.14 -6.07 -8.23
N ILE A 156 7.96 -5.59 -8.62
CA ILE A 156 7.09 -6.27 -9.58
C ILE A 156 7.10 -5.50 -10.89
N LEU A 157 7.68 -6.07 -11.95
CA LEU A 157 7.58 -5.48 -13.29
C LEU A 157 6.35 -6.03 -14.02
N ALA A 158 5.27 -5.25 -14.06
CA ALA A 158 4.05 -5.63 -14.77
C ALA A 158 4.10 -5.21 -16.25
N LEU A 159 4.17 -6.21 -17.15
CA LEU A 159 4.16 -6.00 -18.60
C LEU A 159 2.72 -6.12 -19.12
N THR A 160 2.25 -5.08 -19.80
CA THR A 160 0.90 -5.03 -20.38
C THR A 160 0.89 -4.23 -21.68
N THR A 161 0.07 -4.65 -22.64
CA THR A 161 -0.24 -3.88 -23.85
C THR A 161 -1.38 -2.88 -23.64
N ASN A 162 -2.02 -2.91 -22.46
CA ASN A 162 -3.17 -2.09 -22.15
C ASN A 162 -2.76 -0.84 -21.34
N THR A 163 -2.84 0.33 -21.97
CA THR A 163 -2.43 1.61 -21.37
C THR A 163 -3.24 1.96 -20.11
N LYS A 164 -4.53 1.62 -20.08
CA LYS A 164 -5.38 1.81 -18.90
C LYS A 164 -4.93 0.92 -17.75
N THR A 165 -4.62 -0.34 -18.03
CA THR A 165 -4.08 -1.26 -17.01
C THR A 165 -2.75 -0.76 -16.47
N ALA A 166 -1.83 -0.29 -17.34
CA ALA A 166 -0.56 0.28 -16.92
C ALA A 166 -0.76 1.46 -15.95
N ALA A 167 -1.61 2.42 -16.33
CA ALA A 167 -1.91 3.57 -15.47
C ALA A 167 -2.58 3.18 -14.14
N GLN A 168 -3.46 2.17 -14.14
CA GLN A 168 -4.11 1.67 -12.91
C GLN A 168 -3.14 0.94 -11.98
N LEU A 169 -2.13 0.27 -12.52
CA LEU A 169 -1.17 -0.50 -11.73
C LEU A 169 -0.15 0.39 -10.98
N VAL A 170 0.05 1.65 -11.40
CA VAL A 170 0.85 2.64 -10.66
C VAL A 170 0.38 2.82 -9.21
N LEU A 171 -0.90 2.57 -8.93
CA LEU A 171 -1.48 2.65 -7.58
C LEU A 171 -1.34 1.34 -6.79
N THR A 172 -0.76 0.29 -7.36
CA THR A 172 -0.55 -1.00 -6.68
C THR A 172 0.85 -1.01 -6.06
N LYS A 173 0.95 -1.28 -4.75
CA LYS A 173 2.24 -1.26 -4.05
C LYS A 173 3.29 -2.17 -4.71
N GLY A 174 4.47 -1.61 -4.96
CA GLY A 174 5.64 -2.34 -5.49
C GLY A 174 5.55 -2.74 -6.96
N VAL A 175 4.56 -2.23 -7.71
CA VAL A 175 4.38 -2.45 -9.15
C VAL A 175 4.78 -1.20 -9.95
#